data_AF-A0AAW0YB08-F1
#
_entry.id   AF-A0AAW0YB08-F1
#
_cell.length_a   1.000
_cell.length_b   1.000
_cell.length_c   1.000
_cell.angle_alpha   90.00
_cell.angle_beta   90.00
_cell.angle_gamma   90.00
#
_symmetry.space_group_name_H-M   'P 1'
#
loop_
_entity.id
_entity.type
_entity.pdbx_description
1 polymer ?
#
loop_
_entity_poly.entity_id
_entity_poly.type
_entity_poly.pdbx_seq_one_letter_code
_entity_poly.pdbx_strand_id
1 'polypeptide(L)'
;WQENYGFVKEVYDFRCSKYLEWMDNIEAIIGKVMANTQYTAKEFKIIKDTFTSLCRDLDKEGTKSWLDMMLEKLSAHSSEGEENLSGRDKAVKAQEKKKLEAMIERHTGLMGPTMEAQSKVDHYSECYAFGDDIHPVMKVLNEQRHLSCKEIHPHNMDMCEEQIDKQEKVLRTIENQAPIYNELMRRGLKLKANPNAPSFLEREIKKLEETWKDTNEKAQERINLLNDAFKDWEIYEQQRQAIYTPIEALEEQYKTYKRIYDPKKGTDWLERKKKKAEEFKKTGLEIYDIIKKSFTTIITLAGDDKREFMEKDIIEIDERRTIFEKVDKMLAELTEFNQKLHKFVNTLAELRAWMMPACEKLNFITTSTDLSPEDRVKEIFDLQGQVNERLPLLEPLEAEAHALLDRGVWTPAAAALGPRNTHQFR
;
A
#
# COMPACT_ATOMS: atom_id res chain seq x y z
N TRP A 1 91.61 -13.63 -14.20
CA TRP A 1 90.40 -13.57 -15.05
C TRP A 1 90.12 -14.91 -15.74
N GLN A 2 91.11 -15.57 -16.35
CA GLN A 2 90.96 -16.93 -16.91
C GLN A 2 90.47 -17.98 -15.89
N GLU A 3 90.95 -17.95 -14.64
CA GLU A 3 90.51 -18.89 -13.58
C GLU A 3 89.06 -18.67 -13.10
N ASN A 4 88.50 -17.47 -13.31
CA ASN A 4 87.16 -17.11 -12.84
C ASN A 4 86.13 -16.99 -13.97
N TYR A 5 86.51 -17.18 -15.24
CA TYR A 5 85.63 -17.00 -16.38
C TYR A 5 84.40 -17.93 -16.33
N GLY A 6 84.60 -19.19 -15.95
CA GLY A 6 83.51 -20.18 -15.80
C GLY A 6 82.47 -19.73 -14.78
N PHE A 7 82.91 -19.39 -13.57
CA PHE A 7 82.03 -18.88 -12.51
C PHE A 7 81.28 -17.61 -12.93
N VAL A 8 81.98 -16.69 -13.58
CA VAL A 8 81.42 -15.41 -14.02
C VAL A 8 80.36 -15.62 -15.12
N LYS A 9 80.59 -16.56 -16.04
CA LYS A 9 79.62 -16.95 -17.07
C LYS A 9 78.40 -17.66 -16.46
N GLU A 10 78.60 -18.56 -15.50
CA GLU A 10 77.49 -19.20 -14.78
C GLU A 10 76.59 -18.19 -14.06
N VAL A 11 77.18 -17.16 -13.43
CA VAL A 11 76.43 -16.08 -12.79
C VAL A 11 75.64 -15.24 -13.81
N TYR A 12 76.22 -14.98 -14.98
CA TYR A 12 75.53 -14.31 -16.08
C TYR A 12 74.34 -15.14 -16.59
N ASP A 13 74.57 -16.41 -16.92
CA ASP A 13 73.55 -17.34 -17.42
C ASP A 13 72.42 -17.53 -16.40
N PHE A 14 72.75 -17.63 -15.11
CA PHE A 14 71.79 -17.69 -14.02
C PHE A 14 70.91 -16.44 -13.95
N ARG A 15 71.51 -15.25 -14.06
CA ARG A 15 70.74 -13.98 -14.07
C ARG A 15 69.87 -13.84 -15.32
N CYS A 16 70.35 -14.25 -16.50
CA CYS A 16 69.52 -14.32 -17.71
C CYS A 16 68.32 -15.24 -17.50
N SER A 17 68.54 -16.45 -16.97
CA SER A 17 67.46 -17.40 -16.67
C SER A 17 66.44 -16.82 -15.69
N LYS A 18 66.90 -16.14 -14.63
CA LYS A 18 66.00 -15.51 -13.65
C LYS A 18 65.22 -14.34 -14.22
N TYR A 19 65.81 -13.57 -15.13
CA TYR A 19 65.13 -12.47 -15.80
C TYR A 19 64.05 -12.99 -16.77
N LEU A 20 64.32 -14.08 -17.50
CA LEU A 20 63.32 -14.77 -18.32
C LEU A 20 62.17 -15.35 -17.48
N GLU A 21 62.48 -16.02 -16.36
CA GLU A 21 61.47 -16.55 -15.43
C GLU A 21 60.56 -15.44 -14.88
N TRP A 22 61.14 -14.27 -14.55
CA TRP A 22 60.36 -13.10 -14.14
C TRP A 22 59.46 -12.57 -15.29
N MET A 23 59.93 -12.55 -16.54
CA MET A 23 59.10 -12.21 -17.72
C MET A 23 57.93 -13.18 -17.91
N ASP A 24 58.18 -14.48 -17.78
CA ASP A 24 57.13 -15.49 -17.89
C ASP A 24 56.08 -15.31 -16.79
N ASN A 25 56.53 -14.99 -15.57
CA ASN A 25 55.65 -14.74 -14.43
C ASN A 25 54.81 -13.46 -14.61
N ILE A 26 55.40 -12.35 -15.09
CA ILE A 26 54.66 -11.11 -15.32
C ILE A 26 53.63 -11.26 -16.45
N GLU A 27 53.99 -11.97 -17.53
CA GLU A 27 53.06 -12.32 -18.61
C GLU A 27 51.90 -13.19 -18.12
N ALA A 28 52.19 -14.20 -17.29
CA ALA A 28 51.18 -15.09 -16.75
C ALA A 28 50.17 -14.35 -15.87
N ILE A 29 50.63 -13.42 -15.01
CA ILE A 29 49.74 -12.64 -14.14
C ILE A 29 48.98 -11.57 -14.94
N ILE A 30 49.58 -10.96 -15.97
CA ILE A 30 48.89 -10.06 -16.92
C ILE A 30 47.76 -10.85 -17.59
N GLY A 31 48.02 -12.07 -18.05
CA GLY A 31 47.00 -12.95 -18.60
C GLY A 31 45.82 -13.18 -17.63
N LYS A 32 46.11 -13.39 -16.34
CA LYS A 32 45.06 -13.55 -15.29
C LYS A 32 44.27 -12.27 -15.04
N VAL A 33 44.92 -11.11 -15.02
CA VAL A 33 44.28 -9.79 -14.84
C VAL A 33 43.42 -9.43 -16.05
N MET A 34 43.93 -9.65 -17.25
CA MET A 34 43.29 -9.30 -18.50
C MET A 34 42.17 -10.28 -18.88
N ALA A 35 42.20 -11.52 -18.37
CA ALA A 35 41.11 -12.47 -18.50
C ALA A 35 39.77 -11.87 -18.01
N ASN A 36 38.68 -12.29 -18.66
CA ASN A 36 37.32 -11.91 -18.27
C ASN A 36 36.78 -12.81 -17.15
N THR A 37 37.62 -13.15 -16.18
CA THR A 37 37.31 -14.04 -15.07
C THR A 37 36.89 -13.21 -13.86
N GLN A 38 35.74 -13.53 -13.26
CA GLN A 38 35.36 -12.98 -11.98
C GLN A 38 36.13 -13.67 -10.85
N TYR A 39 36.89 -12.89 -10.10
CA TYR A 39 37.55 -13.33 -8.87
C TYR A 39 36.70 -12.94 -7.66
N THR A 40 36.90 -13.62 -6.54
CA THR A 40 36.46 -13.10 -5.24
C THR A 40 37.38 -11.96 -4.79
N ALA A 41 36.93 -11.13 -3.83
CA ALA A 41 37.78 -10.07 -3.28
C ALA A 41 39.11 -10.59 -2.71
N LYS A 42 39.10 -11.78 -2.09
CA LYS A 42 40.30 -12.43 -1.56
C LYS A 42 41.24 -12.90 -2.66
N GLU A 43 40.72 -13.54 -3.70
CA GLU A 43 41.52 -13.98 -4.85
C GLU A 43 42.10 -12.79 -5.62
N PHE A 44 41.29 -11.75 -5.84
CA PHE A 44 41.74 -10.53 -6.49
C PHE A 44 42.86 -9.84 -5.69
N LYS A 45 42.76 -9.80 -4.36
CA LYS A 45 43.83 -9.26 -3.50
C LYS A 45 45.15 -10.00 -3.71
N ILE A 46 45.12 -11.34 -3.77
CA ILE A 46 46.32 -12.15 -4.04
C ILE A 46 46.91 -11.83 -5.43
N ILE A 47 46.05 -11.71 -6.45
CA ILE A 47 46.47 -11.37 -7.82
C ILE A 47 47.10 -9.97 -7.85
N LYS A 48 46.47 -8.98 -7.21
CA LYS A 48 46.97 -7.61 -7.09
C LYS A 48 48.33 -7.58 -6.39
N ASP A 49 48.46 -8.22 -5.22
CA ASP A 49 49.71 -8.21 -4.44
C ASP A 49 50.85 -8.87 -5.22
N THR A 50 50.56 -9.98 -5.91
CA THR A 50 51.53 -10.68 -6.78
C THR A 50 51.93 -9.81 -7.96
N PHE A 51 50.97 -9.19 -8.65
CA PHE A 51 51.21 -8.31 -9.79
C PHE A 51 52.02 -7.08 -9.40
N THR A 52 51.64 -6.38 -8.33
CA THR A 52 52.36 -5.21 -7.81
C THR A 52 53.79 -5.56 -7.39
N SER A 53 54.02 -6.75 -6.82
CA SER A 53 55.38 -7.22 -6.51
C SER A 53 56.22 -7.38 -7.78
N LEU A 54 55.67 -7.99 -8.82
CA LEU A 54 56.37 -8.20 -10.10
C LEU A 54 56.65 -6.87 -10.83
N CYS A 55 55.73 -5.91 -10.79
CA CYS A 55 55.93 -4.56 -11.33
C CYS A 55 57.04 -3.78 -10.59
N ARG A 56 57.16 -3.92 -9.26
CA ARG A 56 58.29 -3.31 -8.53
C ARG A 56 59.65 -3.83 -8.96
N ASP A 57 59.71 -5.08 -9.40
CA ASP A 57 60.95 -5.67 -9.92
C ASP A 57 61.21 -5.25 -11.38
N LEU A 58 60.17 -4.94 -12.16
CA LEU A 58 60.26 -4.31 -13.49
C LEU A 58 61.00 -2.96 -13.41
N ASP A 59 60.62 -2.12 -12.44
CA ASP A 59 61.15 -0.77 -12.25
C ASP A 59 62.62 -0.73 -11.78
N LYS A 60 63.18 -1.88 -11.37
CA LYS A 60 64.60 -2.01 -11.05
C LYS A 60 65.42 -2.18 -12.33
N GLU A 61 65.52 -1.12 -13.13
CA GLU A 61 66.23 -1.05 -14.42
C GLU A 61 67.72 -1.48 -14.40
N GLY A 62 68.31 -1.71 -13.22
CA GLY A 62 69.72 -2.11 -13.07
C GLY A 62 70.06 -3.49 -13.66
N THR A 63 69.11 -4.43 -13.76
CA THR A 63 69.40 -5.80 -14.23
C THR A 63 69.72 -5.83 -15.73
N LYS A 64 69.00 -5.06 -16.55
CA LYS A 64 69.24 -4.95 -18.00
C LYS A 64 70.62 -4.34 -18.28
N SER A 65 70.94 -3.23 -17.62
CA SER A 65 72.24 -2.56 -17.74
C SER A 65 73.39 -3.45 -17.27
N TRP A 66 73.20 -4.20 -16.18
CA TRP A 66 74.19 -5.14 -15.70
C TRP A 66 74.42 -6.30 -16.68
N LEU A 67 73.36 -6.89 -17.24
CA LEU A 67 73.48 -7.97 -18.22
C LEU A 67 74.23 -7.52 -19.48
N ASP A 68 73.94 -6.31 -19.97
CA ASP A 68 74.60 -5.73 -21.14
C ASP A 68 76.10 -5.47 -20.88
N MET A 69 76.41 -4.75 -19.80
CA MET A 69 77.80 -4.51 -19.37
C MET A 69 78.57 -5.81 -19.12
N MET A 70 77.91 -6.81 -18.54
CA MET A 70 78.56 -8.08 -18.21
C MET A 70 78.82 -8.93 -19.45
N LEU A 71 77.90 -8.93 -20.41
CA LEU A 71 78.09 -9.57 -21.70
C LEU A 71 79.26 -8.93 -22.46
N GLU A 72 79.39 -7.60 -22.44
CA GLU A 72 80.55 -6.90 -23.02
C GLU A 72 81.87 -7.32 -22.36
N LYS A 73 81.92 -7.40 -21.02
CA LYS A 73 83.11 -7.85 -20.29
C LYS A 73 83.49 -9.30 -20.57
N LEU A 74 82.51 -10.20 -20.62
CA LEU A 74 82.68 -11.60 -21.02
C LEU A 74 83.17 -11.71 -22.48
N SER A 75 82.78 -10.75 -23.31
CA SER A 75 83.09 -10.69 -24.75
C SER A 75 84.41 -10.01 -25.11
N ALA A 76 84.96 -9.16 -24.24
CA ALA A 76 86.20 -8.42 -24.45
C ALA A 76 87.45 -9.20 -24.02
N HIS A 77 87.30 -10.16 -23.10
CA HIS A 77 88.43 -10.96 -22.58
C HIS A 77 88.63 -12.31 -23.27
N SER A 78 87.73 -12.72 -24.17
CA SER A 78 87.86 -13.97 -24.95
C SER A 78 88.97 -13.90 -26.02
N SER A 79 89.62 -12.75 -26.20
CA SER A 79 90.84 -12.64 -27.02
C SER A 79 91.60 -11.35 -26.69
N GLU A 80 92.93 -11.45 -26.71
CA GLU A 80 93.81 -10.30 -26.98
C GLU A 80 93.50 -9.80 -28.41
N GLY A 81 92.56 -8.85 -28.52
CA GLY A 81 92.17 -8.20 -29.78
C GLY A 81 91.07 -8.92 -30.59
N GLU A 82 90.20 -8.15 -31.23
CA GLU A 82 89.10 -8.63 -32.12
C GLU A 82 89.58 -9.45 -33.33
N GLU A 83 90.86 -9.33 -33.68
CA GLU A 83 91.50 -10.03 -34.80
C GLU A 83 91.86 -11.50 -34.49
N ASN A 84 91.98 -11.90 -33.21
CA ASN A 84 92.46 -13.23 -32.80
C ASN A 84 91.35 -14.22 -32.36
N LEU A 85 90.06 -13.88 -32.49
CA LEU A 85 88.96 -14.79 -32.19
C LEU A 85 88.82 -15.87 -33.27
N SER A 86 88.73 -17.14 -32.88
CA SER A 86 88.38 -18.22 -33.81
C SER A 86 86.98 -17.97 -34.38
N GLY A 87 86.70 -18.44 -35.61
CA GLY A 87 85.38 -18.27 -36.24
C GLY A 87 84.22 -18.83 -35.41
N ARG A 88 84.49 -19.81 -34.54
CA ARG A 88 83.54 -20.40 -33.59
C ARG A 88 83.23 -19.43 -32.44
N ASP A 89 84.22 -18.73 -31.91
CA ASP A 89 84.03 -17.81 -30.77
C ASP A 89 83.33 -16.51 -31.20
N LYS A 90 83.60 -16.03 -32.42
CA LYS A 90 82.83 -14.92 -33.03
C LYS A 90 81.35 -15.30 -33.18
N ALA A 91 81.06 -16.52 -33.60
CA ALA A 91 79.68 -17.01 -33.76
C ALA A 91 78.95 -17.15 -32.41
N VAL A 92 79.61 -17.67 -31.36
CA VAL A 92 79.03 -17.79 -30.01
C VAL A 92 78.76 -16.41 -29.40
N LYS A 93 79.69 -15.47 -29.53
CA LYS A 93 79.50 -14.08 -29.06
C LYS A 93 78.33 -13.40 -29.76
N ALA A 94 78.22 -13.54 -31.08
CA ALA A 94 77.10 -13.00 -31.84
C ALA A 94 75.76 -13.64 -31.43
N GLN A 95 75.75 -14.93 -31.11
CA GLN A 95 74.57 -15.65 -30.65
C GLN A 95 74.11 -15.17 -29.26
N GLU A 96 75.02 -15.01 -28.29
CA GLU A 96 74.67 -14.50 -26.96
C GLU A 96 74.21 -13.05 -27.00
N LYS A 97 74.84 -12.20 -27.84
CA LYS A 97 74.36 -10.83 -28.08
C LYS A 97 72.94 -10.81 -28.64
N LYS A 98 72.65 -11.65 -29.63
CA LYS A 98 71.31 -11.77 -30.21
C LYS A 98 70.27 -12.24 -29.19
N LYS A 99 70.64 -13.17 -28.29
CA LYS A 99 69.76 -13.62 -27.19
C LYS A 99 69.45 -12.48 -26.21
N LEU A 100 70.47 -11.71 -25.83
CA LEU A 100 70.29 -10.56 -24.94
C LEU A 100 69.43 -9.47 -25.61
N GLU A 101 69.67 -9.16 -26.88
CA GLU A 101 68.86 -8.22 -27.67
C GLU A 101 67.39 -8.66 -27.73
N ALA A 102 67.12 -9.93 -28.02
CA ALA A 102 65.75 -10.48 -28.03
C ALA A 102 65.07 -10.41 -26.65
N MET A 103 65.81 -10.65 -25.57
CA MET A 103 65.30 -10.54 -24.20
C MET A 103 64.98 -9.09 -23.82
N ILE A 104 65.83 -8.14 -24.24
CA ILE A 104 65.58 -6.71 -24.07
C ILE A 104 64.35 -6.26 -24.84
N GLU A 105 64.19 -6.73 -26.09
CA GLU A 105 63.02 -6.44 -26.92
C GLU A 105 61.74 -6.97 -26.28
N ARG A 106 61.76 -8.20 -25.75
CA ARG A 106 60.64 -8.78 -24.98
C ARG A 106 60.27 -7.93 -23.77
N HIS A 107 61.26 -7.53 -22.96
CA HIS A 107 61.02 -6.65 -21.82
C HIS A 107 60.33 -5.33 -22.24
N THR A 108 60.87 -4.67 -23.26
CA THR A 108 60.30 -3.41 -23.76
C THR A 108 58.88 -3.63 -24.29
N GLY A 109 58.62 -4.75 -24.94
CA GLY A 109 57.27 -5.15 -25.38
C GLY A 109 56.28 -5.38 -24.23
N LEU A 110 56.76 -5.79 -23.05
CA LEU A 110 55.92 -6.02 -21.87
C LEU A 110 55.51 -4.75 -21.13
N MET A 111 56.20 -3.62 -21.34
CA MET A 111 55.88 -2.36 -20.65
C MET A 111 54.43 -1.92 -20.89
N GLY A 112 53.98 -1.93 -22.15
CA GLY A 112 52.62 -1.52 -22.53
C GLY A 112 51.53 -2.40 -21.87
N PRO A 113 51.54 -3.72 -22.08
CA PRO A 113 50.62 -4.65 -21.43
C PRO A 113 50.65 -4.59 -19.90
N THR A 114 51.82 -4.36 -19.30
CA THR A 114 51.95 -4.20 -17.85
C THR A 114 51.24 -2.94 -17.38
N MET A 115 51.42 -1.80 -18.06
CA MET A 115 50.72 -0.55 -17.71
C MET A 115 49.19 -0.68 -17.86
N GLU A 116 48.73 -1.36 -18.91
CA GLU A 116 47.29 -1.63 -19.11
C GLU A 116 46.73 -2.53 -18.00
N ALA A 117 47.42 -3.63 -17.68
CA ALA A 117 47.05 -4.51 -16.58
C ALA A 117 47.04 -3.79 -15.23
N GLN A 118 48.01 -2.90 -14.98
CA GLN A 118 48.04 -2.07 -13.77
C GLN A 118 46.82 -1.16 -13.67
N SER A 119 46.45 -0.48 -14.76
CA SER A 119 45.23 0.33 -14.80
C SER A 119 43.97 -0.50 -14.51
N LYS A 120 43.88 -1.72 -15.05
CA LYS A 120 42.77 -2.64 -14.77
C LYS A 120 42.76 -3.11 -13.31
N VAL A 121 43.91 -3.45 -12.74
CA VAL A 121 44.03 -3.81 -11.30
C VAL A 121 43.60 -2.66 -10.41
N ASP A 122 44.05 -1.44 -10.68
CA ASP A 122 43.69 -0.26 -9.88
C ASP A 122 42.17 -0.02 -9.93
N HIS A 123 41.57 -0.11 -11.11
CA HIS A 123 40.13 0.03 -11.27
C HIS A 123 39.32 -1.09 -10.56
N TYR A 124 39.74 -2.35 -10.67
CA TYR A 124 39.09 -3.45 -9.95
C TYR A 124 39.22 -3.28 -8.43
N SER A 125 40.36 -2.79 -7.96
CA SER A 125 40.56 -2.49 -6.54
C SER A 125 39.55 -1.46 -6.03
N GLU A 126 39.25 -0.42 -6.81
CA GLU A 126 38.20 0.55 -6.46
C GLU A 126 36.80 -0.08 -6.49
N CYS A 127 36.52 -1.00 -7.41
CA CYS A 127 35.25 -1.70 -7.50
C CYS A 127 35.00 -2.64 -6.29
N TYR A 128 36.03 -3.33 -5.81
CA TYR A 128 35.91 -4.13 -4.58
C TYR A 128 35.77 -3.26 -3.34
N ALA A 129 36.54 -2.17 -3.23
CA ALA A 129 36.41 -1.21 -2.13
C ALA A 129 35.00 -0.58 -2.11
N PHE A 130 34.41 -0.31 -3.27
CA PHE A 130 33.02 0.14 -3.37
C PHE A 130 32.04 -0.83 -2.70
N GLY A 131 32.22 -2.14 -2.89
CA GLY A 131 31.40 -3.17 -2.24
C GLY A 131 31.47 -3.13 -0.71
N ASP A 132 32.66 -2.88 -0.16
CA ASP A 132 32.85 -2.73 1.29
C ASP A 132 32.20 -1.42 1.80
N ASP A 133 32.34 -0.33 1.04
CA ASP A 133 31.83 0.99 1.42
C ASP A 133 30.30 1.10 1.39
N ILE A 134 29.61 0.30 0.56
CA ILE A 134 28.14 0.27 0.58
C ILE A 134 27.59 -0.58 1.73
N HIS A 135 28.40 -1.44 2.35
CA HIS A 135 27.93 -2.36 3.39
C HIS A 135 27.32 -1.65 4.62
N PRO A 136 27.91 -0.57 5.17
CA PRO A 136 27.35 0.15 6.31
C PRO A 136 25.96 0.75 6.00
N VAL A 137 25.80 1.43 4.86
CA VAL A 137 24.50 2.02 4.49
C VAL A 137 23.46 0.94 4.24
N MET A 138 23.85 -0.15 3.58
CA MET A 138 22.98 -1.31 3.35
C MET A 138 22.50 -1.92 4.67
N LYS A 139 23.37 -2.04 5.67
CA LYS A 139 22.99 -2.55 6.99
C LYS A 139 21.94 -1.67 7.65
N VAL A 140 22.15 -0.35 7.66
CA VAL A 140 21.21 0.61 8.25
C VAL A 140 19.86 0.57 7.52
N LEU A 141 19.86 0.59 6.19
CA LEU A 141 18.62 0.54 5.40
C LEU A 141 17.83 -0.75 5.65
N ASN A 142 18.49 -1.91 5.68
CA ASN A 142 17.83 -3.17 5.98
C ASN A 142 17.22 -3.20 7.39
N GLU A 143 17.89 -2.60 8.37
CA GLU A 143 17.36 -2.45 9.74
C GLU A 143 16.13 -1.54 9.76
N GLN A 144 16.19 -0.37 9.12
CA GLN A 144 15.05 0.56 9.03
C GLN A 144 13.86 -0.05 8.28
N ARG A 145 14.11 -0.84 7.23
CA ARG A 145 13.08 -1.60 6.54
C ARG A 145 12.44 -2.63 7.46
N HIS A 146 13.25 -3.38 8.20
CA HIS A 146 12.72 -4.37 9.15
C HIS A 146 11.81 -3.71 10.20
N LEU A 147 12.22 -2.57 10.76
CA LEU A 147 11.42 -1.80 11.72
C LEU A 147 10.10 -1.32 11.09
N SER A 148 10.13 -0.84 9.84
CA SER A 148 8.93 -0.36 9.13
C SER A 148 7.93 -1.47 8.80
N CYS A 149 8.41 -2.71 8.62
CA CYS A 149 7.57 -3.87 8.30
C CYS A 149 7.19 -4.72 9.52
N LYS A 150 7.70 -4.38 10.71
CA LYS A 150 7.43 -5.14 11.92
C LYS A 150 5.94 -5.07 12.27
N GLU A 151 5.37 -6.23 12.60
CA GLU A 151 3.98 -6.31 13.08
C GLU A 151 3.82 -5.55 14.40
N ILE A 152 2.69 -4.86 14.52
CA ILE A 152 2.30 -4.07 15.70
C ILE A 152 0.84 -4.32 16.00
N HIS A 153 0.45 -4.07 17.26
CA HIS A 153 -0.93 -4.20 17.72
C HIS A 153 -1.34 -3.01 18.59
N PRO A 154 -1.42 -1.78 18.05
CA PRO A 154 -1.97 -0.67 18.80
C PRO A 154 -3.43 -0.93 19.15
N HIS A 155 -3.79 -0.74 20.42
CA HIS A 155 -5.15 -0.99 20.93
C HIS A 155 -5.93 0.29 21.25
N ASN A 156 -5.29 1.45 21.14
CA ASN A 156 -5.88 2.77 21.37
C ASN A 156 -5.06 3.86 20.64
N MET A 157 -5.56 5.08 20.71
CA MET A 157 -4.96 6.27 20.10
C MET A 157 -3.54 6.55 20.62
N ASP A 158 -3.31 6.48 21.93
CA ASP A 158 -2.00 6.71 22.56
C ASP A 158 -0.93 5.71 22.06
N MET A 159 -1.31 4.44 21.90
CA MET A 159 -0.42 3.43 21.33
C MET A 159 -0.14 3.68 19.85
N CYS A 160 -1.11 4.18 19.07
CA CYS A 160 -0.86 4.62 17.70
C CYS A 160 0.14 5.78 17.66
N GLU A 161 -0.02 6.77 18.52
CA GLU A 161 0.89 7.92 18.65
C GLU A 161 2.33 7.47 18.97
N GLU A 162 2.49 6.56 19.92
CA GLU A 162 3.82 6.01 20.26
C GLU A 162 4.47 5.30 19.05
N GLN A 163 3.68 4.61 18.22
CA GLN A 163 4.19 3.98 16.99
C GLN A 163 4.51 5.01 15.91
N ILE A 164 3.75 6.10 15.81
CA ILE A 164 4.04 7.24 14.93
C ILE A 164 5.41 7.81 15.31
N ASP A 165 5.64 8.12 16.58
CA ASP A 165 6.93 8.64 17.08
C ASP A 165 8.11 7.72 16.75
N LYS A 166 7.92 6.41 16.88
CA LYS A 166 8.94 5.41 16.50
C LYS A 166 9.20 5.43 15.00
N GLN A 167 8.14 5.48 14.20
CA GLN A 167 8.25 5.49 12.73
C GLN A 167 8.87 6.80 12.21
N GLU A 168 8.60 7.94 12.84
CA GLU A 168 9.28 9.20 12.52
C GLU A 168 10.79 9.11 12.77
N LYS A 169 11.24 8.43 13.83
CA LYS A 169 12.67 8.19 14.07
C LYS A 169 13.29 7.32 12.98
N VAL A 170 12.54 6.34 12.47
CA VAL A 170 12.96 5.52 11.32
C VAL A 170 13.14 6.40 10.08
N LEU A 171 12.16 7.25 9.76
CA LEU A 171 12.22 8.18 8.63
C LEU A 171 13.41 9.14 8.74
N ARG A 172 13.62 9.78 9.89
CA ARG A 172 14.79 10.64 10.13
C ARG A 172 16.12 9.89 9.94
N THR A 173 16.17 8.62 10.35
CA THR A 173 17.37 7.79 10.14
C THR A 173 17.61 7.53 8.66
N ILE A 174 16.57 7.24 7.88
CA ILE A 174 16.65 7.08 6.42
C ILE A 174 17.09 8.39 5.74
N GLU A 175 16.48 9.53 6.11
CA GLU A 175 16.85 10.86 5.59
C GLU A 175 18.33 11.17 5.84
N ASN A 176 18.84 10.87 7.03
CA ASN A 176 20.25 11.05 7.37
C ASN A 176 21.20 10.18 6.51
N GLN A 177 20.71 9.07 5.94
CA GLN A 177 21.49 8.23 5.01
C GLN A 177 21.45 8.74 3.56
N ALA A 178 20.51 9.62 3.20
CA ALA A 178 20.34 10.08 1.81
C ALA A 178 21.61 10.70 1.18
N PRO A 179 22.37 11.57 1.88
CA PRO A 179 23.60 12.13 1.32
C PRO A 179 24.66 11.05 1.03
N ILE A 180 24.77 10.06 1.93
CA ILE A 180 25.73 8.96 1.81
C ILE A 180 25.34 8.05 0.64
N TYR A 181 24.05 7.69 0.55
CA TYR A 181 23.51 6.93 -0.58
C TYR A 181 23.78 7.63 -1.93
N ASN A 182 23.47 8.91 -2.04
CA ASN A 182 23.64 9.68 -3.28
C ASN A 182 25.11 9.73 -3.72
N GLU A 183 26.04 9.93 -2.78
CA GLU A 183 27.47 9.92 -3.09
C GLU A 183 27.96 8.54 -3.52
N LEU A 184 27.54 7.47 -2.82
CA LEU A 184 27.87 6.10 -3.20
C LEU A 184 27.31 5.77 -4.58
N MET A 185 26.07 6.13 -4.88
CA MET A 185 25.48 5.92 -6.21
C MET A 185 26.25 6.65 -7.30
N ARG A 186 26.57 7.94 -7.10
CA ARG A 186 27.38 8.73 -8.03
C ARG A 186 28.75 8.08 -8.28
N ARG A 187 29.41 7.61 -7.23
CA ARG A 187 30.70 6.93 -7.31
C ARG A 187 30.60 5.58 -8.03
N GLY A 188 29.59 4.76 -7.70
CA GLY A 188 29.35 3.48 -8.36
C GLY A 188 29.09 3.63 -9.86
N LEU A 189 28.27 4.61 -10.25
CA LEU A 189 28.02 4.91 -11.67
C LEU A 189 29.29 5.39 -12.39
N LYS A 190 30.12 6.20 -11.73
CA LYS A 190 31.43 6.61 -12.27
C LYS A 190 32.35 5.40 -12.49
N LEU A 191 32.39 4.46 -11.54
CA LEU A 191 33.17 3.22 -11.69
C LEU A 191 32.65 2.37 -12.85
N LYS A 192 31.32 2.22 -12.96
CA LYS A 192 30.67 1.46 -14.04
C LYS A 192 30.95 2.01 -15.44
N ALA A 193 31.25 3.30 -15.58
CA ALA A 193 31.54 3.92 -16.87
C ALA A 193 32.86 3.45 -17.52
N ASN A 194 33.73 2.79 -16.76
CA ASN A 194 34.95 2.21 -17.31
C ASN A 194 34.61 0.97 -18.17
N PRO A 195 35.12 0.87 -19.43
CA PRO A 195 34.89 -0.29 -20.28
C PRO A 195 35.33 -1.62 -19.67
N ASN A 196 36.31 -1.58 -18.75
CA ASN A 196 36.83 -2.74 -18.05
C ASN A 196 36.10 -3.02 -16.72
N ALA A 197 35.02 -2.30 -16.40
CA ALA A 197 34.31 -2.49 -15.13
C ALA A 197 33.85 -3.96 -14.95
N PRO A 198 34.06 -4.56 -13.77
CA PRO A 198 33.65 -5.93 -13.53
C PRO A 198 32.13 -6.04 -13.49
N SER A 199 31.59 -7.13 -14.04
CA SER A 199 30.13 -7.33 -14.14
C SER A 199 29.40 -7.44 -12.80
N PHE A 200 30.08 -7.74 -11.69
CA PHE A 200 29.46 -7.75 -10.36
C PHE A 200 29.11 -6.34 -9.87
N LEU A 201 29.82 -5.30 -10.34
CA LEU A 201 29.63 -3.93 -9.87
C LEU A 201 28.20 -3.44 -10.15
N GLU A 202 27.67 -3.76 -11.33
CA GLU A 202 26.30 -3.42 -11.70
C GLU A 202 25.27 -4.04 -10.74
N ARG A 203 25.50 -5.28 -10.31
CA ARG A 203 24.64 -5.96 -9.34
C ARG A 203 24.69 -5.26 -7.98
N GLU A 204 25.86 -4.84 -7.51
CA GLU A 204 25.99 -4.13 -6.22
C GLU A 204 25.33 -2.74 -6.26
N ILE A 205 25.50 -1.99 -7.35
CA ILE A 205 24.82 -0.69 -7.55
C ILE A 205 23.30 -0.88 -7.55
N LYS A 206 22.80 -1.85 -8.32
CA LYS A 206 21.36 -2.14 -8.39
C LYS A 206 20.80 -2.55 -7.03
N LYS A 207 21.52 -3.39 -6.28
CA LYS A 207 21.12 -3.82 -4.94
C LYS A 207 21.03 -2.64 -3.96
N LEU A 208 21.95 -1.70 -4.03
CA LEU A 208 21.91 -0.47 -3.23
C LEU A 208 20.69 0.39 -3.58
N GLU A 209 20.44 0.61 -4.88
CA GLU A 209 19.28 1.36 -5.38
C GLU A 209 17.94 0.73 -4.97
N GLU A 210 17.78 -0.58 -5.19
CA GLU A 210 16.57 -1.30 -4.83
C GLU A 210 16.32 -1.27 -3.32
N THR A 211 17.35 -1.49 -2.51
CA THR A 211 17.22 -1.46 -1.04
C THR A 211 16.86 -0.06 -0.55
N TRP A 212 17.47 0.98 -1.12
CA TRP A 212 17.12 2.37 -0.81
C TRP A 212 15.65 2.67 -1.11
N LYS A 213 15.20 2.33 -2.32
CA LYS A 213 13.82 2.56 -2.77
C LYS A 213 12.82 1.80 -1.91
N ASP A 214 12.99 0.49 -1.76
CA ASP A 214 12.11 -0.39 -0.97
C ASP A 214 12.02 0.08 0.49
N THR A 215 13.14 0.46 1.10
CA THR A 215 13.16 0.99 2.48
C THR A 215 12.35 2.28 2.62
N ASN A 216 12.50 3.22 1.68
CA ASN A 216 11.75 4.47 1.68
C ASN A 216 10.24 4.24 1.46
N GLU A 217 9.88 3.40 0.48
CA GLU A 217 8.48 3.05 0.19
C GLU A 217 7.81 2.43 1.41
N LYS A 218 8.44 1.42 2.02
CA LYS A 218 7.89 0.77 3.23
C LYS A 218 7.78 1.70 4.42
N ALA A 219 8.76 2.58 4.63
CA ALA A 219 8.71 3.54 5.72
C ALA A 219 7.59 4.57 5.54
N GLN A 220 7.34 5.02 4.30
CA GLN A 220 6.28 5.97 3.97
C GLN A 220 4.88 5.33 4.02
N GLU A 221 4.73 4.11 3.49
CA GLU A 221 3.49 3.33 3.61
C GLU A 221 3.10 3.17 5.09
N ARG A 222 4.09 2.84 5.93
CA ARG A 222 3.86 2.63 7.36
C ARG A 222 3.42 3.88 8.11
N ILE A 223 4.08 5.02 7.91
CA ILE A 223 3.70 6.27 8.60
C ILE A 223 2.32 6.76 8.15
N ASN A 224 1.96 6.58 6.88
CA ASN A 224 0.63 6.93 6.38
C ASN A 224 -0.45 6.07 7.05
N LEU A 225 -0.25 4.75 7.08
CA LEU A 225 -1.17 3.81 7.73
C LEU A 225 -1.36 4.11 9.22
N LEU A 226 -0.27 4.44 9.93
CA LEU A 226 -0.32 4.81 11.34
C LEU A 226 -1.11 6.11 11.58
N ASN A 227 -0.87 7.15 10.77
CA ASN A 227 -1.57 8.42 10.87
C ASN A 227 -3.07 8.29 10.54
N ASP A 228 -3.41 7.50 9.54
CA ASP A 228 -4.80 7.25 9.17
C ASP A 228 -5.52 6.49 10.30
N ALA A 229 -4.88 5.44 10.85
CA ALA A 229 -5.42 4.71 11.99
C ALA A 229 -5.57 5.58 13.24
N PHE A 230 -4.61 6.48 13.52
CA PHE A 230 -4.70 7.43 14.64
C PHE A 230 -5.91 8.36 14.51
N LYS A 231 -6.12 8.96 13.33
CA LYS A 231 -7.29 9.81 13.07
C LYS A 231 -8.60 9.02 13.16
N ASP A 232 -8.60 7.80 12.62
CA ASP A 232 -9.78 6.95 12.64
C ASP A 232 -10.13 6.50 14.06
N TRP A 233 -9.16 6.34 14.97
CA TRP A 233 -9.45 6.10 16.40
C TRP A 233 -10.23 7.25 17.04
N GLU A 234 -9.80 8.49 16.80
CA GLU A 234 -10.49 9.67 17.32
C GLU A 234 -11.92 9.76 16.77
N ILE A 235 -12.07 9.60 15.45
CA ILE A 235 -13.37 9.61 14.78
C ILE A 235 -14.27 8.49 15.32
N TYR A 236 -13.74 7.26 15.42
CA TYR A 236 -14.49 6.11 15.90
C TYR A 236 -15.04 6.34 17.31
N GLU A 237 -14.22 6.82 18.25
CA GLU A 237 -14.66 7.04 19.64
C GLU A 237 -15.75 8.12 19.73
N GLN A 238 -15.59 9.23 18.99
CA GLN A 238 -16.58 10.30 18.94
C GLN A 238 -17.91 9.82 18.33
N GLN A 239 -17.84 9.12 17.19
CA GLN A 239 -19.04 8.68 16.46
C GLN A 239 -19.76 7.52 17.17
N ARG A 240 -19.02 6.60 17.81
CA ARG A 240 -19.61 5.51 18.62
C ARG A 240 -20.52 6.05 19.72
N GLN A 241 -20.21 7.22 20.27
CA GLN A 241 -21.06 7.88 21.26
C GLN A 241 -22.18 8.70 20.59
N ALA A 242 -21.87 9.42 19.50
CA ALA A 242 -22.82 10.28 18.81
C ALA A 242 -24.02 9.51 18.23
N ILE A 243 -23.83 8.26 17.79
CA ILE A 243 -24.88 7.45 17.15
C ILE A 243 -26.09 7.19 18.05
N TYR A 244 -25.93 7.19 19.37
CA TYR A 244 -27.05 6.99 20.29
C TYR A 244 -28.04 8.15 20.27
N THR A 245 -27.59 9.38 19.99
CA THR A 245 -28.46 10.56 19.98
C THR A 245 -29.62 10.47 18.96
N PRO A 246 -29.38 10.22 17.65
CA PRO A 246 -30.47 10.05 16.69
C PRO A 246 -31.31 8.78 16.95
N ILE A 247 -30.71 7.70 17.46
CA ILE A 247 -31.43 6.47 17.81
C ILE A 247 -32.43 6.73 18.94
N GLU A 248 -31.98 7.30 20.06
CA GLU A 248 -32.82 7.60 21.22
C GLU A 248 -33.90 8.64 20.89
N ALA A 249 -33.56 9.67 20.10
CA ALA A 249 -34.54 10.65 19.63
C ALA A 249 -35.66 10.00 18.79
N LEU A 250 -35.30 9.01 17.97
CA LEU A 250 -36.26 8.27 17.18
C LEU A 250 -37.09 7.30 18.03
N GLU A 251 -36.49 6.64 19.02
CA GLU A 251 -37.21 5.81 20.00
C GLU A 251 -38.24 6.62 20.79
N GLU A 252 -37.86 7.81 21.26
CA GLU A 252 -38.77 8.69 21.98
C GLU A 252 -39.90 9.19 21.07
N GLN A 253 -39.58 9.54 19.83
CA GLN A 253 -40.58 9.87 18.83
C GLN A 253 -41.53 8.68 18.59
N TYR A 254 -41.02 7.46 18.50
CA TYR A 254 -41.80 6.25 18.25
C TYR A 254 -42.85 6.00 19.34
N LYS A 255 -42.51 6.24 20.62
CA LYS A 255 -43.46 6.13 21.75
C LYS A 255 -44.68 7.05 21.60
N THR A 256 -44.53 8.18 20.89
CA THR A 256 -45.63 9.14 20.68
C THR A 256 -46.57 8.76 19.53
N TYR A 257 -46.28 7.70 18.78
CA TYR A 257 -47.10 7.30 17.63
C TYR A 257 -48.48 6.83 18.08
N LYS A 258 -49.51 7.35 17.41
CA LYS A 258 -50.91 7.04 17.71
C LYS A 258 -51.77 7.20 16.47
N ARG A 259 -52.91 6.50 16.45
CA ARG A 259 -53.97 6.76 15.48
C ARG A 259 -54.63 8.11 15.76
N ILE A 260 -54.85 8.90 14.71
CA ILE A 260 -55.58 10.15 14.77
C ILE A 260 -56.83 10.01 13.92
N TYR A 261 -57.99 10.16 14.56
CA TYR A 261 -59.30 9.92 13.98
C TYR A 261 -59.91 11.13 13.26
N ASP A 262 -59.18 12.25 13.22
CA ASP A 262 -59.48 13.39 12.36
C ASP A 262 -58.60 13.28 11.10
N PRO A 263 -59.18 13.14 9.88
CA PRO A 263 -58.40 12.87 8.68
C PRO A 263 -57.35 13.95 8.39
N LYS A 264 -57.72 15.24 8.50
CA LYS A 264 -56.85 16.37 8.21
C LYS A 264 -55.75 16.51 9.25
N LYS A 265 -56.10 16.48 10.54
CA LYS A 265 -55.10 16.52 11.62
C LYS A 265 -54.17 15.31 11.58
N GLY A 266 -54.68 14.16 11.15
CA GLY A 266 -53.92 12.93 10.96
C GLY A 266 -52.88 13.06 9.85
N THR A 267 -53.25 13.63 8.71
CA THR A 267 -52.32 13.93 7.61
C THR A 267 -51.20 14.86 8.07
N ASP A 268 -51.54 16.01 8.66
CA ASP A 268 -50.55 16.99 9.11
C ASP A 268 -49.61 16.42 10.18
N TRP A 269 -50.13 15.59 11.08
CA TRP A 269 -49.33 14.93 12.10
C TRP A 269 -48.40 13.86 11.51
N LEU A 270 -48.89 13.04 10.57
CA LEU A 270 -48.09 12.02 9.91
C LEU A 270 -46.94 12.62 9.11
N GLU A 271 -47.19 13.68 8.37
CA GLU A 271 -46.16 14.38 7.60
C GLU A 271 -45.03 14.90 8.50
N ARG A 272 -45.39 15.55 9.62
CA ARG A 272 -44.40 16.00 10.62
C ARG A 272 -43.60 14.83 11.21
N LYS A 273 -44.24 13.68 11.48
CA LYS A 273 -43.55 12.51 12.04
C LYS A 273 -42.64 11.85 11.01
N LYS A 274 -43.08 11.69 9.76
CA LYS A 274 -42.26 11.18 8.66
C LYS A 274 -41.01 12.03 8.43
N LYS A 275 -41.19 13.36 8.35
CA LYS A 275 -40.07 14.29 8.15
C LYS A 275 -38.99 14.14 9.24
N LYS A 276 -39.39 14.17 10.52
CA LYS A 276 -38.44 14.00 11.63
C LYS A 276 -37.79 12.61 11.65
N ALA A 277 -38.56 11.57 11.34
CA ALA A 277 -38.02 10.22 11.29
C ALA A 277 -36.94 10.08 10.21
N GLU A 278 -37.19 10.66 9.03
CA GLU A 278 -36.22 10.71 7.93
C GLU A 278 -34.95 11.46 8.33
N GLU A 279 -35.06 12.62 8.99
CA GLU A 279 -33.92 13.41 9.47
C GLU A 279 -33.04 12.63 10.46
N PHE A 280 -33.64 11.96 11.45
CA PHE A 280 -32.89 11.16 12.43
C PHE A 280 -32.27 9.92 11.80
N LYS A 281 -32.99 9.24 10.91
CA LYS A 281 -32.46 8.07 10.18
C LYS A 281 -31.28 8.44 9.33
N LYS A 282 -31.41 9.48 8.50
CA LYS A 282 -30.33 9.95 7.65
C LYS A 282 -29.07 10.23 8.48
N THR A 283 -29.21 11.03 9.54
CA THR A 283 -28.10 11.33 10.46
C THR A 283 -27.50 10.06 11.07
N GLY A 284 -28.34 9.14 11.56
CA GLY A 284 -27.86 7.88 12.16
C GLY A 284 -27.16 6.94 11.17
N LEU A 285 -27.62 6.89 9.92
CA LEU A 285 -26.98 6.12 8.83
C LEU A 285 -25.62 6.70 8.47
N GLU A 286 -25.53 8.02 8.31
CA GLU A 286 -24.27 8.73 8.01
C GLU A 286 -23.23 8.49 9.11
N ILE A 287 -23.62 8.60 10.39
CA ILE A 287 -22.75 8.30 11.53
C ILE A 287 -22.31 6.83 11.51
N TYR A 288 -23.24 5.90 11.26
CA TYR A 288 -22.93 4.47 11.22
C TYR A 288 -21.91 4.13 10.13
N ASP A 289 -22.04 4.69 8.94
CA ASP A 289 -21.10 4.47 7.84
C ASP A 289 -19.70 4.97 8.18
N ILE A 290 -19.60 6.11 8.88
CA ILE A 290 -18.32 6.63 9.38
C ILE A 290 -17.72 5.67 10.40
N ILE A 291 -18.50 5.16 11.37
CA ILE A 291 -18.04 4.18 12.36
C ILE A 291 -17.47 2.93 11.66
N LYS A 292 -18.18 2.37 10.67
CA LYS A 292 -17.74 1.16 9.95
C LYS A 292 -16.47 1.40 9.14
N LYS A 293 -16.34 2.57 8.51
CA LYS A 293 -15.15 2.96 7.77
C LYS A 293 -13.93 3.06 8.71
N SER A 294 -14.04 3.82 9.80
CA SER A 294 -12.95 3.98 10.76
C SER A 294 -12.60 2.66 11.45
N PHE A 295 -13.60 1.85 11.80
CA PHE A 295 -13.38 0.48 12.30
C PHE A 295 -12.52 -0.35 11.34
N THR A 296 -12.82 -0.32 10.04
CA THR A 296 -12.08 -1.09 9.02
C THR A 296 -10.61 -0.71 8.96
N THR A 297 -10.29 0.59 9.04
CA THR A 297 -8.90 1.05 9.08
C THR A 297 -8.19 0.58 10.36
N ILE A 298 -8.83 0.77 11.53
CA ILE A 298 -8.26 0.44 12.84
C ILE A 298 -7.90 -1.05 12.93
N ILE A 299 -8.79 -1.95 12.49
CA ILE A 299 -8.57 -3.40 12.63
C ILE A 299 -7.42 -3.92 11.77
N THR A 300 -6.94 -3.16 10.77
CA THR A 300 -5.75 -3.55 9.99
C THR A 300 -4.48 -3.56 10.84
N LEU A 301 -4.46 -2.80 11.94
CA LEU A 301 -3.35 -2.72 12.88
C LEU A 301 -3.68 -3.32 14.24
N ALA A 302 -4.94 -3.30 14.66
CA ALA A 302 -5.31 -3.81 15.98
C ALA A 302 -5.08 -5.33 16.09
N GLY A 303 -4.59 -5.78 17.25
CA GLY A 303 -4.51 -7.21 17.56
C GLY A 303 -5.88 -7.86 17.78
N ASP A 304 -5.92 -9.19 17.68
CA ASP A 304 -7.15 -10.00 17.69
C ASP A 304 -8.07 -9.72 18.90
N ASP A 305 -7.50 -9.63 20.11
CA ASP A 305 -8.27 -9.36 21.32
C ASP A 305 -9.05 -8.04 21.26
N LYS A 306 -8.43 -6.98 20.72
CA LYS A 306 -9.08 -5.68 20.61
C LYS A 306 -10.08 -5.65 19.46
N ARG A 307 -9.82 -6.39 18.39
CA ARG A 307 -10.75 -6.57 17.28
C ARG A 307 -12.06 -7.18 17.77
N GLU A 308 -12.00 -8.27 18.55
CA GLU A 308 -13.21 -8.92 19.09
C GLU A 308 -14.05 -7.95 19.96
N PHE A 309 -13.39 -7.13 20.78
CA PHE A 309 -14.07 -6.11 21.58
C PHE A 309 -14.81 -5.09 20.69
N MET A 310 -14.14 -4.55 19.68
CA MET A 310 -14.73 -3.55 18.79
C MET A 310 -15.85 -4.14 17.92
N GLU A 311 -15.76 -5.41 17.53
CA GLU A 311 -16.83 -6.11 16.82
C GLU A 311 -18.11 -6.21 17.65
N LYS A 312 -17.99 -6.45 18.97
CA LYS A 312 -19.13 -6.44 19.89
C LYS A 312 -19.81 -5.07 19.96
N ASP A 313 -19.03 -3.98 20.00
CA ASP A 313 -19.57 -2.61 19.97
C ASP A 313 -20.40 -2.36 18.70
N ILE A 314 -19.93 -2.85 17.54
CA ILE A 314 -20.67 -2.73 16.27
C ILE A 314 -21.97 -3.52 16.31
N ILE A 315 -21.95 -4.75 16.85
CA ILE A 315 -23.15 -5.59 16.98
C ILE A 315 -24.19 -4.90 17.88
N GLU A 316 -23.78 -4.31 19.00
CA GLU A 316 -24.69 -3.58 19.88
C GLU A 316 -25.36 -2.39 19.15
N ILE A 317 -24.58 -1.64 18.37
CA ILE A 317 -25.09 -0.54 17.56
C ILE A 317 -26.11 -1.06 16.52
N ASP A 318 -25.82 -2.18 15.86
CA ASP A 318 -26.70 -2.81 14.89
C ASP A 318 -28.05 -3.23 15.52
N GLU A 319 -28.02 -3.82 16.72
CA GLU A 319 -29.22 -4.19 17.46
C GLU A 319 -30.10 -2.98 17.81
N ARG A 320 -29.50 -1.89 18.29
CA ARG A 320 -30.24 -0.67 18.63
C ARG A 320 -30.81 0.03 17.40
N ARG A 321 -30.06 0.02 16.28
CA ARG A 321 -30.48 0.64 15.01
C ARG A 321 -31.74 0.01 14.41
N THR A 322 -32.14 -1.20 14.82
CA THR A 322 -33.40 -1.84 14.40
C THR A 322 -34.66 -0.98 14.62
N ILE A 323 -34.60 0.04 15.48
CA ILE A 323 -35.67 1.04 15.62
C ILE A 323 -36.01 1.73 14.29
N PHE A 324 -35.04 1.87 13.38
CA PHE A 324 -35.28 2.48 12.07
C PHE A 324 -36.37 1.71 11.30
N GLU A 325 -36.24 0.39 11.22
CA GLU A 325 -37.20 -0.48 10.53
C GLU A 325 -38.56 -0.49 11.24
N LYS A 326 -38.56 -0.53 12.58
CA LYS A 326 -39.79 -0.49 13.39
C LYS A 326 -40.60 0.79 13.14
N VAL A 327 -39.90 1.92 12.99
CA VAL A 327 -40.52 3.21 12.69
C VAL A 327 -41.10 3.24 11.28
N ASP A 328 -40.40 2.71 10.27
CA ASP A 328 -40.91 2.67 8.89
C ASP A 328 -42.19 1.86 8.80
N LYS A 329 -42.18 0.66 9.38
CA LYS A 329 -43.35 -0.21 9.41
C LYS A 329 -44.53 0.49 10.06
N MET A 330 -44.31 1.15 11.20
CA MET A 330 -45.38 1.82 11.93
C MET A 330 -45.91 3.06 11.20
N LEU A 331 -45.04 3.86 10.57
CA LEU A 331 -45.47 4.99 9.76
C LEU A 331 -46.26 4.56 8.53
N ALA A 332 -45.91 3.40 7.93
CA ALA A 332 -46.67 2.81 6.84
C ALA A 332 -48.07 2.38 7.30
N GLU A 333 -48.17 1.66 8.41
CA GLU A 333 -49.46 1.24 9.01
C GLU A 333 -50.36 2.45 9.33
N LEU A 334 -49.80 3.51 9.92
CA LEU A 334 -50.55 4.73 10.23
C LEU A 334 -50.95 5.51 8.97
N THR A 335 -50.15 5.47 7.92
CA THR A 335 -50.49 6.07 6.61
C THR A 335 -51.67 5.35 5.99
N GLU A 336 -51.65 4.02 5.96
CA GLU A 336 -52.76 3.21 5.45
C GLU A 336 -54.03 3.47 6.27
N PHE A 337 -53.92 3.51 7.60
CA PHE A 337 -55.03 3.86 8.48
C PHE A 337 -55.63 5.24 8.15
N ASN A 338 -54.80 6.28 8.00
CA ASN A 338 -55.27 7.62 7.67
C ASN A 338 -55.93 7.67 6.28
N GLN A 339 -55.42 6.92 5.30
CA GLN A 339 -56.04 6.80 3.97
C GLN A 339 -57.42 6.13 4.03
N LYS A 340 -57.57 5.04 4.79
CA LYS A 340 -58.88 4.38 5.00
C LYS A 340 -59.87 5.32 5.69
N LEU A 341 -59.41 6.03 6.72
CA LEU A 341 -60.22 7.02 7.42
C LEU A 341 -60.66 8.18 6.51
N HIS A 342 -59.78 8.71 5.64
CA HIS A 342 -60.14 9.72 4.65
C HIS A 342 -61.23 9.23 3.70
N LYS A 343 -61.07 8.01 3.15
CA LYS A 343 -62.08 7.39 2.28
C LYS A 343 -63.42 7.27 2.99
N PHE A 344 -63.42 6.71 4.20
CA PHE A 344 -64.63 6.55 5.02
C PHE A 344 -65.35 7.89 5.27
N VAL A 345 -64.62 8.91 5.74
CA VAL A 345 -65.20 10.24 6.02
C VAL A 345 -65.73 10.90 4.75
N ASN A 346 -65.03 10.78 3.63
CA ASN A 346 -65.49 11.35 2.35
C ASN A 346 -66.75 10.66 1.84
N THR A 347 -66.81 9.32 1.89
CA THR A 347 -68.02 8.58 1.48
C THR A 347 -69.21 8.92 2.37
N LEU A 348 -69.03 9.07 3.69
CA LEU A 348 -70.10 9.55 4.57
C LEU A 348 -70.54 10.97 4.24
N ALA A 349 -69.60 11.87 3.90
CA ALA A 349 -69.92 13.23 3.50
C ALA A 349 -70.72 13.27 2.19
N GLU A 350 -70.34 12.46 1.20
CA GLU A 350 -71.07 12.31 -0.09
C GLU A 350 -72.47 11.75 0.13
N LEU A 351 -72.62 10.69 0.92
CA LEU A 351 -73.92 10.13 1.27
C LEU A 351 -74.81 11.15 1.97
N ARG A 352 -74.25 11.91 2.93
CA ARG A 352 -74.98 12.98 3.62
C ARG A 352 -75.37 14.11 2.67
N ALA A 353 -74.48 14.53 1.77
CA ALA A 353 -74.72 15.59 0.82
C ALA A 353 -75.83 15.23 -0.20
N TRP A 354 -75.97 13.95 -0.53
CA TRP A 354 -77.11 13.45 -1.31
C TRP A 354 -78.38 13.31 -0.47
N MET A 355 -78.28 12.73 0.73
CA MET A 355 -79.42 12.42 1.59
C MET A 355 -80.19 13.67 1.99
N MET A 356 -79.51 14.76 2.33
CA MET A 356 -80.14 16.00 2.78
C MET A 356 -81.13 16.58 1.73
N PRO A 357 -80.72 16.87 0.48
CA PRO A 357 -81.65 17.26 -0.59
C PRO A 357 -82.70 16.20 -0.93
N ALA A 358 -82.35 14.91 -0.88
CA ALA A 358 -83.31 13.83 -1.17
C ALA A 358 -84.45 13.81 -0.14
N CYS A 359 -84.15 14.01 1.15
CA CYS A 359 -85.15 14.15 2.20
C CYS A 359 -86.02 15.41 2.01
N GLU A 360 -85.42 16.55 1.65
CA GLU A 360 -86.16 17.79 1.34
C GLU A 360 -87.10 17.60 0.15
N LYS A 361 -86.62 16.97 -0.92
CA LYS A 361 -87.40 16.65 -2.12
C LYS A 361 -88.55 15.70 -1.81
N LEU A 362 -88.30 14.65 -1.03
CA LEU A 362 -89.35 13.72 -0.59
C LEU A 362 -90.43 14.43 0.23
N ASN A 363 -90.02 15.32 1.15
CA ASN A 363 -90.95 16.13 1.93
C ASN A 363 -91.78 17.06 1.01
N PHE A 364 -91.14 17.71 0.05
CA PHE A 364 -91.85 18.55 -0.93
C PHE A 364 -92.87 17.75 -1.75
N ILE A 365 -92.50 16.58 -2.29
CA ILE A 365 -93.40 15.73 -3.09
C ILE A 365 -94.61 15.25 -2.28
N THR A 366 -94.42 14.95 -1.00
CA THR A 366 -95.48 14.40 -0.12
C THR A 366 -96.38 15.46 0.49
N THR A 367 -95.96 16.73 0.53
CA THR A 367 -96.70 17.82 1.23
C THR A 367 -97.15 18.97 0.33
N SER A 368 -96.48 19.24 -0.79
CA SER A 368 -96.88 20.30 -1.74
C SER A 368 -98.24 20.00 -2.36
N THR A 369 -98.97 21.03 -2.80
CA THR A 369 -100.17 20.92 -3.66
C THR A 369 -99.89 21.29 -5.11
N ASP A 370 -98.65 21.66 -5.43
CA ASP A 370 -98.25 22.24 -6.71
C ASP A 370 -97.87 21.18 -7.76
N LEU A 371 -97.81 19.91 -7.36
CA LEU A 371 -97.47 18.77 -8.23
C LEU A 371 -98.72 17.94 -8.57
N SER A 372 -98.84 17.58 -9.85
CA SER A 372 -99.85 16.63 -10.32
C SER A 372 -99.62 15.22 -9.75
N PRO A 373 -100.66 14.37 -9.65
CA PRO A 373 -100.50 12.98 -9.21
C PRO A 373 -99.47 12.21 -10.03
N GLU A 374 -99.46 12.38 -11.35
CA GLU A 374 -98.53 11.73 -12.27
C GLU A 374 -97.07 12.18 -12.03
N ASP A 375 -96.85 13.48 -11.83
CA ASP A 375 -95.50 14.02 -11.55
C ASP A 375 -94.97 13.52 -10.20
N ARG A 376 -95.83 13.43 -9.17
CA ARG A 376 -95.43 12.88 -7.86
C ARG A 376 -94.97 11.44 -7.98
N VAL A 377 -95.71 10.61 -8.70
CA VAL A 377 -95.38 9.20 -8.89
C VAL A 377 -94.02 9.06 -9.59
N LYS A 378 -93.78 9.83 -10.66
CA LYS A 378 -92.51 9.84 -11.38
C LYS A 378 -91.34 10.24 -10.47
N GLU A 379 -91.47 11.35 -9.76
CA GLU A 379 -90.41 11.86 -8.87
C GLU A 379 -90.13 10.93 -7.68
N ILE A 380 -91.14 10.20 -7.18
CA ILE A 380 -90.98 9.15 -6.16
C ILE A 380 -90.22 7.95 -6.73
N PHE A 381 -90.55 7.48 -7.93
CA PHE A 381 -89.83 6.38 -8.56
C PHE A 381 -88.35 6.72 -8.81
N ASP A 382 -88.06 7.96 -9.25
CA ASP A 382 -86.69 8.43 -9.46
C ASP A 382 -85.90 8.48 -8.14
N LEU A 383 -86.52 8.95 -7.04
CA LEU A 383 -85.91 8.91 -5.70
C LEU A 383 -85.72 7.49 -5.18
N GLN A 384 -86.69 6.61 -5.40
CA GLN A 384 -86.61 5.20 -5.00
C GLN A 384 -85.47 4.47 -5.75
N GLY A 385 -85.28 4.76 -7.04
CA GLY A 385 -84.13 4.27 -7.81
C GLY A 385 -82.80 4.69 -7.18
N GLN A 386 -82.65 5.97 -6.84
CA GLN A 386 -81.43 6.50 -6.19
C GLN A 386 -81.17 5.89 -4.80
N VAL A 387 -82.22 5.60 -4.03
CA VAL A 387 -82.12 4.90 -2.73
C VAL A 387 -81.64 3.46 -2.95
N ASN A 388 -82.24 2.74 -3.90
CA ASN A 388 -81.89 1.35 -4.20
C ASN A 388 -80.43 1.19 -4.68
N GLU A 389 -79.87 2.19 -5.35
CA GLU A 389 -78.45 2.23 -5.72
C GLU A 389 -77.50 2.42 -4.53
N ARG A 390 -77.92 3.18 -3.51
CA ARG A 390 -77.05 3.61 -2.39
C ARG A 390 -77.18 2.74 -1.15
N LEU A 391 -78.33 2.11 -0.93
CA LEU A 391 -78.58 1.23 0.21
C LEU A 391 -77.52 0.11 0.36
N PRO A 392 -77.07 -0.57 -0.73
CA PRO A 392 -76.02 -1.58 -0.63
C PRO A 392 -74.65 -1.06 -0.19
N LEU A 393 -74.42 0.27 -0.26
CA LEU A 393 -73.16 0.88 0.16
C LEU A 393 -73.05 1.02 1.69
N LEU A 394 -74.17 0.94 2.42
CA LEU A 394 -74.20 1.14 3.86
C LEU A 394 -73.57 -0.02 4.65
N GLU A 395 -73.82 -1.27 4.25
CA GLU A 395 -73.27 -2.45 4.94
C GLU A 395 -71.72 -2.47 4.91
N PRO A 396 -71.05 -2.26 3.75
CA PRO A 396 -69.60 -2.12 3.72
C PRO A 396 -69.06 -0.94 4.55
N LEU A 397 -69.79 0.17 4.60
CA LEU A 397 -69.40 1.33 5.40
C LEU A 397 -69.54 1.08 6.90
N GLU A 398 -70.58 0.36 7.32
CA GLU A 398 -70.75 -0.06 8.72
C GLU A 398 -69.62 -1.00 9.15
N ALA A 399 -69.26 -1.97 8.29
CA ALA A 399 -68.11 -2.83 8.54
C ALA A 399 -66.78 -2.05 8.64
N GLU A 400 -66.56 -1.05 7.77
CA GLU A 400 -65.38 -0.18 7.83
C GLU A 400 -65.38 0.70 9.09
N ALA A 401 -66.55 1.20 9.53
CA ALA A 401 -66.71 1.96 10.75
C ALA A 401 -66.27 1.13 11.97
N HIS A 402 -66.74 -0.11 12.07
CA HIS A 402 -66.32 -1.05 13.12
C HIS A 402 -64.81 -1.34 13.06
N ALA A 403 -64.27 -1.57 11.86
CA ALA A 403 -62.85 -1.84 11.68
C ALA A 403 -61.95 -0.66 12.11
N LEU A 404 -62.39 0.57 11.84
CA LEU A 404 -61.67 1.79 12.18
C LEU A 404 -61.83 2.19 13.65
N LEU A 405 -63.04 2.10 14.22
CA LEU A 405 -63.42 2.77 15.46
C LEU A 405 -63.53 1.86 16.70
N ASP A 406 -63.80 0.56 16.55
CA ASP A 406 -64.11 -0.31 17.70
C ASP A 406 -62.89 -0.84 18.45
N ARG A 407 -61.68 -0.61 17.93
CA ARG A 407 -60.46 -0.98 18.65
C ARG A 407 -60.15 0.10 19.68
N GLY A 408 -60.20 -0.24 20.97
CA GLY A 408 -59.83 0.62 22.10
C GLY A 408 -58.45 1.28 21.95
N VAL A 409 -58.10 2.21 22.85
CA VAL A 409 -56.92 3.11 22.75
C VAL A 409 -55.70 2.41 22.14
N TRP A 410 -55.39 2.76 20.89
CA TRP A 410 -54.29 2.16 20.14
C TRP A 410 -52.95 2.78 20.58
N THR A 411 -51.98 1.93 20.93
CA THR A 411 -50.60 2.31 21.24
C THR A 411 -49.61 1.41 20.49
N PRO A 412 -48.37 1.86 20.23
CA PRO A 412 -47.35 1.04 19.58
C PRO A 412 -47.07 -0.27 20.34
N ALA A 413 -47.10 -0.22 21.68
CA ALA A 413 -46.96 -1.40 22.54
C ALA A 413 -48.15 -2.38 22.42
N ALA A 414 -49.37 -1.88 22.27
CA ALA A 414 -50.56 -2.71 22.07
C ALA A 414 -50.61 -3.33 20.66
N ALA A 415 -50.10 -2.63 19.64
CA ALA A 415 -49.99 -3.15 18.28
C ALA A 415 -48.94 -4.28 18.14
N ALA A 416 -47.83 -4.20 18.86
CA ALA A 416 -46.79 -5.24 18.87
C ALA A 416 -47.26 -6.57 19.50
N LEU A 417 -48.28 -6.54 20.36
CA LEU A 417 -48.81 -7.72 21.06
C LEU A 417 -49.87 -8.50 20.27
N GLY A 418 -50.16 -8.13 19.02
CA GLY A 418 -51.18 -8.78 18.18
C GLY A 418 -52.61 -8.56 18.68
N PRO A 419 -53.63 -8.96 17.90
CA PRO A 419 -55.03 -8.78 18.30
C PRO A 419 -55.33 -9.61 19.55
N ARG A 420 -55.47 -8.95 20.71
CA ARG A 420 -56.10 -9.57 21.87
C ARG A 420 -57.57 -9.77 21.54
N ASN A 421 -58.00 -11.03 21.49
CA ASN A 421 -59.41 -11.41 21.47
C ASN A 421 -60.10 -10.81 22.69
N THR A 422 -60.75 -9.65 22.53
CA THR A 422 -61.69 -9.10 23.49
C THR A 422 -63.03 -9.83 23.36
N HIS A 423 -63.01 -11.13 23.64
CA HIS A 423 -64.18 -11.90 24.05
C HIS A 423 -63.96 -12.36 25.48
N GLN A 424 -63.78 -11.41 26.39
CA GLN A 424 -63.89 -11.62 27.82
C GLN A 424 -63.99 -10.24 28.46
N PHE A 425 -65.22 -9.75 28.57
CA PHE A 425 -65.77 -8.99 29.70
C PHE A 425 -67.22 -8.71 29.30
N ARG A 426 -68.10 -9.58 29.81
CA ARG A 426 -69.55 -9.40 29.85
C ARG A 426 -69.89 -8.76 31.19
#